data_AF-A0A0S8IWZ8-F1
#
_entry.id   AF-A0A0S8IWZ8-F1
#
_cell.length_a   1.000
_cell.length_b   1.000
_cell.length_c   1.000
_cell.angle_alpha   90.00
_cell.angle_beta   90.00
_cell.angle_gamma   90.00
#
_symmetry.space_group_name_H-M   'P 1'
#
loop_
_entity.id
_entity.type
_entity.pdbx_description
1 polymer ?
#
loop_
_entity_poly.entity_id
_entity_poly.type
_entity_poly.pdbx_seq_one_letter_code
_entity_poly.pdbx_strand_id
1 'polypeptide(L)'
;MLLGNLSLNLAFLAALFSAFFFLVGAKGNERFLQAGRRIYYIFFFFTFFASAYFLYLFLTHHFEVEYIYNHSSSDLPWYYLVSGFWAGQEGSFLLWLFLGSLLGFFIVSGRDKTKRGTYQGYTMFFYLLVQISLLVLLLKKSPFSLLPDVPVEGGGLHPLLQDFWMVI
;
A
#
# COMPACT_ATOMS: atom_id res chain seq x y z
N MET A 1 -4.10 -4.89 14.25
CA MET A 1 -4.34 -3.51 13.69
C MET A 1 -3.21 -2.53 13.96
N LEU A 2 -2.68 -2.42 15.20
CA LEU A 2 -1.63 -1.44 15.52
C LEU A 2 -0.43 -1.51 14.56
N LEU A 3 0.03 -2.73 14.24
CA LEU A 3 1.14 -2.96 13.31
C LEU A 3 0.84 -2.45 11.90
N GLY A 4 -0.39 -2.63 11.40
CA GLY A 4 -0.82 -2.14 10.09
C GLY A 4 -0.84 -0.62 10.02
N ASN A 5 -1.49 0.03 11.01
CA ASN A 5 -1.52 1.49 11.12
C ASN A 5 -0.12 2.09 11.31
N LEU A 6 0.73 1.47 12.13
CA LEU A 6 2.11 1.91 12.32
C LEU A 6 2.89 1.81 11.01
N SER A 7 2.72 0.73 10.26
CA SER A 7 3.38 0.54 8.96
C SER A 7 2.96 1.59 7.95
N LEU A 8 1.66 1.93 7.86
CA LEU A 8 1.19 3.01 6.99
C LEU A 8 1.76 4.39 7.38
N ASN A 9 1.84 4.69 8.68
CA ASN A 9 2.44 5.92 9.16
C ASN A 9 3.94 6.01 8.83
N LEU A 10 4.68 4.91 9.03
CA LEU A 10 6.10 4.83 8.68
C LEU A 10 6.34 4.90 7.17
N ALA A 11 5.47 4.26 6.37
CA ALA A 11 5.47 4.39 4.92
C ALA A 11 5.24 5.84 4.50
N PHE A 12 4.29 6.55 5.12
CA PHE A 12 4.02 7.95 4.83
C PHE A 12 5.22 8.86 5.12
N LEU A 13 5.85 8.73 6.29
CA LEU A 13 7.05 9.48 6.62
C LEU A 13 8.20 9.17 5.64
N ALA A 14 8.43 7.89 5.34
CA ALA A 14 9.44 7.47 4.38
C ALA A 14 9.17 8.03 2.98
N ALA A 15 7.92 8.06 2.51
CA ALA A 15 7.55 8.62 1.22
C ALA A 15 7.83 10.13 1.14
N LEU A 16 7.50 10.89 2.19
CA LEU A 16 7.82 12.33 2.27
C LEU A 16 9.33 12.59 2.22
N PHE A 17 10.10 11.87 3.02
CA PHE A 17 11.55 12.02 3.01
C PHE A 17 12.14 11.59 1.67
N SER A 18 11.72 10.45 1.11
CA SER A 18 12.18 9.97 -0.19
C SER A 18 11.91 11.01 -1.29
N ALA A 19 10.71 11.59 -1.31
CA ALA A 19 10.33 12.62 -2.28
C ALA A 19 11.21 13.87 -2.13
N PHE A 20 11.43 14.33 -0.90
CA PHE A 20 12.33 15.45 -0.62
C PHE A 20 13.76 15.19 -1.11
N PHE A 21 14.33 14.02 -0.79
CA PHE A 21 15.67 13.65 -1.21
C PHE A 21 15.80 13.51 -2.73
N PHE A 22 14.78 12.98 -3.42
CA PHE A 22 14.76 12.93 -4.88
C PHE A 22 14.68 14.31 -5.51
N LEU A 23 13.88 15.23 -4.97
CA LEU A 23 13.78 16.61 -5.46
C LEU A 23 15.09 17.39 -5.30
N VAL A 24 15.74 17.28 -4.13
CA VAL A 24 17.03 17.93 -3.88
C VAL A 24 18.12 17.28 -4.71
N GLY A 25 18.14 15.95 -4.78
CA GLY A 25 19.11 15.18 -5.57
C GLY A 25 19.01 15.42 -7.07
N ALA A 26 17.81 15.71 -7.60
CA ALA A 26 17.59 16.04 -9.00
C ALA A 26 18.44 17.23 -9.48
N LYS A 27 18.82 18.14 -8.57
CA LYS A 27 19.70 19.30 -8.85
C LYS A 27 21.17 18.92 -9.12
N GLY A 28 21.48 17.63 -9.29
CA GLY A 28 22.82 17.12 -9.60
C GLY A 28 23.58 16.58 -8.39
N ASN A 29 22.91 16.32 -7.28
CA ASN A 29 23.55 15.80 -6.07
C ASN A 29 23.29 14.30 -5.88
N GLU A 30 24.24 13.48 -6.34
CA GLU A 30 24.13 12.02 -6.30
C GLU A 30 24.00 11.45 -4.87
N ARG A 31 24.57 12.12 -3.85
CA ARG A 31 24.43 11.68 -2.45
C ARG A 31 22.97 11.75 -1.99
N PHE A 32 22.25 12.81 -2.38
CA PHE A 32 20.83 12.96 -2.08
C PHE A 32 19.97 12.00 -2.90
N LEU A 33 20.32 11.74 -4.17
CA LEU A 33 19.66 10.70 -4.96
C LEU A 33 19.80 9.32 -4.30
N GLN A 34 21.01 8.94 -3.88
CA GLN A 34 21.24 7.67 -3.17
C GLN A 34 20.44 7.58 -1.86
N ALA A 35 20.35 8.67 -1.10
CA ALA A 35 19.51 8.73 0.10
C ALA A 35 18.03 8.53 -0.25
N GLY A 36 17.54 9.21 -1.29
CA GLY A 36 16.17 9.05 -1.81
C GLY A 36 15.86 7.60 -2.19
N ARG A 37 16.78 6.93 -2.91
CA ARG A 37 16.67 5.51 -3.27
C ARG A 37 16.62 4.59 -2.05
N ARG A 38 17.50 4.79 -1.06
CA ARG A 38 17.51 3.98 0.18
C ARG A 38 16.23 4.15 0.99
N ILE A 39 15.76 5.38 1.13
CA ILE A 39 14.51 5.67 1.86
C ILE A 39 13.30 5.15 1.08
N TYR A 40 13.36 5.15 -0.26
CA TYR A 40 12.32 4.53 -1.07
C TYR A 40 12.17 3.03 -0.77
N TYR A 41 13.27 2.31 -0.55
CA TYR A 41 13.19 0.90 -0.14
C TYR A 41 12.54 0.72 1.23
N ILE A 42 12.73 1.66 2.15
CA ILE A 42 12.03 1.67 3.45
C ILE A 42 10.52 1.91 3.23
N PHE A 43 10.15 2.87 2.39
CA PHE A 43 8.76 3.10 1.99
C PHE A 43 8.12 1.84 1.39
N PHE A 44 8.78 1.22 0.40
CA PHE A 44 8.31 -0.01 -0.22
C PHE A 44 8.13 -1.14 0.81
N PHE A 45 9.12 -1.34 1.70
CA PHE A 45 9.04 -2.37 2.74
C PHE A 45 7.82 -2.21 3.63
N PHE A 46 7.55 -1.00 4.14
CA PHE A 46 6.40 -0.77 5.01
C PHE A 46 5.07 -0.89 4.28
N THR A 47 4.99 -0.45 3.02
CA THR A 47 3.80 -0.65 2.18
C THR A 47 3.56 -2.14 1.93
N PHE A 48 4.59 -2.90 1.55
CA PHE A 48 4.50 -4.35 1.36
C PHE A 48 4.06 -5.05 2.65
N PHE A 49 4.66 -4.70 3.79
CA PHE A 49 4.29 -5.29 5.07
C PHE A 49 2.85 -4.97 5.46
N ALA A 50 2.39 -3.73 5.27
CA ALA A 50 1.00 -3.35 5.52
C ALA A 50 0.03 -4.17 4.66
N SER A 51 0.31 -4.31 3.36
CA SER A 51 -0.53 -5.10 2.44
C SER A 51 -0.49 -6.59 2.77
N ALA A 52 0.68 -7.17 3.05
CA ALA A 52 0.80 -8.57 3.43
C ALA A 52 0.08 -8.87 4.76
N TYR A 53 0.23 -7.98 5.75
CA TYR A 53 -0.47 -8.10 7.03
C TYR A 53 -1.99 -7.96 6.86
N PHE A 54 -2.45 -7.04 6.01
CA PHE A 54 -3.88 -6.90 5.71
C PHE A 54 -4.45 -8.15 5.04
N LEU A 55 -3.75 -8.69 4.03
CA LEU A 55 -4.16 -9.94 3.38
C LEU A 55 -4.16 -11.11 4.37
N TYR A 56 -3.17 -11.21 5.25
CA TYR A 56 -3.15 -12.21 6.32
C TYR A 56 -4.41 -12.12 7.19
N LEU A 57 -4.76 -10.92 7.66
CA LEU A 57 -5.96 -10.73 8.50
C LEU A 57 -7.22 -11.16 7.75
N PHE A 58 -7.29 -10.86 6.44
CA PHE A 58 -8.42 -11.19 5.58
C PHE A 58 -8.58 -12.71 5.41
N LEU A 59 -7.48 -13.42 5.13
CA LEU A 59 -7.46 -14.88 4.95
C LEU A 59 -7.67 -15.67 6.25
N THR A 60 -7.49 -15.03 7.40
CA THR A 60 -7.69 -15.64 8.73
C THR A 60 -8.95 -15.14 9.43
N HIS A 61 -9.83 -14.44 8.70
CA HIS A 61 -11.16 -14.05 9.16
C HIS A 61 -11.16 -13.22 10.46
N HIS A 62 -10.23 -12.26 10.57
CA HIS A 62 -10.22 -11.31 11.69
C HIS A 62 -11.37 -10.30 11.59
N PHE A 63 -12.59 -10.74 11.93
CA PHE A 63 -13.82 -9.95 11.83
C PHE A 63 -13.88 -8.76 12.80
N GLU A 64 -12.96 -8.65 13.75
CA GLU A 64 -12.81 -7.43 14.55
C GLU A 64 -12.39 -6.22 13.68
N VAL A 65 -11.80 -6.44 12.51
CA VAL A 65 -11.51 -5.39 11.52
C VAL A 65 -12.76 -5.10 10.69
N GLU A 66 -13.20 -3.84 10.73
CA GLU A 66 -14.43 -3.38 10.06
C GLU A 66 -14.46 -3.76 8.56
N TYR A 67 -13.36 -3.56 7.86
CA TYR A 67 -13.26 -3.91 6.44
C TYR A 67 -13.44 -5.42 6.20
N ILE A 68 -12.82 -6.26 7.02
CA ILE A 68 -12.85 -7.72 6.88
C ILE A 68 -14.24 -8.24 7.18
N TYR A 69 -14.86 -7.72 8.24
CA TYR A 69 -16.26 -8.00 8.54
C TYR A 69 -17.20 -7.65 7.38
N ASN A 70 -17.02 -6.48 6.77
CA ASN A 70 -17.91 -6.02 5.68
C ASN A 70 -17.70 -6.72 4.33
N HIS A 71 -16.59 -7.45 4.15
CA HIS A 71 -16.18 -7.97 2.83
C HIS A 71 -15.78 -9.46 2.83
N SER A 72 -15.88 -10.16 3.95
CA SER A 72 -15.58 -11.59 4.07
C SER A 72 -16.59 -12.30 4.98
N SER A 73 -16.59 -13.63 4.91
CA SER A 73 -17.35 -14.56 5.76
C SER A 73 -16.62 -15.91 5.72
N SER A 74 -16.83 -16.77 6.71
CA SER A 74 -16.11 -18.06 6.77
C SER A 74 -16.51 -19.04 5.66
N ASP A 75 -17.68 -18.84 5.05
CA ASP A 75 -18.21 -19.71 3.98
C ASP A 75 -17.70 -19.32 2.59
N LEU A 76 -16.96 -18.21 2.46
CA LEU A 76 -16.45 -17.75 1.16
C LEU A 76 -15.29 -18.63 0.68
N PRO A 77 -15.34 -19.10 -0.59
CA PRO A 77 -14.20 -19.73 -1.20
C PRO A 77 -12.96 -18.83 -1.17
N TRP A 78 -11.78 -19.44 -0.96
CA TRP A 78 -10.53 -18.71 -0.74
C TRP A 78 -10.16 -17.72 -1.85
N TYR A 79 -10.55 -17.98 -3.10
CA TYR A 79 -10.29 -17.06 -4.22
C TYR A 79 -11.10 -15.78 -4.12
N TYR A 80 -12.33 -15.85 -3.60
CA TYR A 80 -13.11 -14.65 -3.27
C TYR A 80 -12.59 -13.93 -2.02
N LEU A 81 -11.95 -14.64 -1.09
CA LEU A 81 -11.26 -14.01 0.04
C LEU A 81 -10.06 -13.20 -0.43
N VAL A 82 -9.27 -13.72 -1.38
CA VAL A 82 -8.16 -12.95 -1.97
C VAL A 82 -8.71 -11.71 -2.68
N SER A 83 -9.76 -11.85 -3.49
CA SER A 83 -10.35 -10.69 -4.17
C SER A 83 -11.03 -9.70 -3.22
N GLY A 84 -11.49 -10.17 -2.06
CA GLY A 84 -12.02 -9.34 -0.99
C GLY A 84 -11.04 -8.25 -0.55
N PHE A 85 -9.73 -8.45 -0.74
CA PHE A 85 -8.69 -7.43 -0.49
C PHE A 85 -8.95 -6.11 -1.22
N TRP A 86 -9.58 -6.14 -2.40
CA TRP A 86 -9.85 -4.94 -3.22
C TRP A 86 -11.34 -4.65 -3.43
N ALA A 87 -12.23 -5.34 -2.71
CA ALA A 87 -13.68 -5.19 -2.85
C ALA A 87 -14.21 -3.82 -2.41
N GLY A 88 -13.66 -3.28 -1.32
CA GLY A 88 -13.96 -1.96 -0.78
C GLY A 88 -12.92 -0.90 -1.10
N GLN A 89 -13.26 0.35 -0.78
CA GLN A 89 -12.46 1.53 -1.11
C GLN A 89 -11.07 1.52 -0.46
N GLU A 90 -10.99 1.23 0.85
CA GLU A 90 -9.72 1.25 1.60
C GLU A 90 -8.75 0.18 1.07
N GLY A 91 -9.26 -1.02 0.81
CA GLY A 91 -8.47 -2.11 0.24
C GLY A 91 -8.00 -1.83 -1.19
N SER A 92 -8.85 -1.23 -2.03
CA SER A 92 -8.45 -0.74 -3.36
C SER A 92 -7.31 0.29 -3.27
N PHE A 93 -7.37 1.25 -2.35
CA PHE A 93 -6.28 2.21 -2.16
C PHE A 93 -4.98 1.54 -1.70
N LEU A 94 -5.07 0.56 -0.80
CA LEU A 94 -3.91 -0.21 -0.35
C LEU A 94 -3.30 -1.06 -1.48
N LEU A 95 -4.14 -1.63 -2.35
CA LEU A 95 -3.69 -2.36 -3.55
C LEU A 95 -2.89 -1.44 -4.48
N TRP A 96 -3.45 -0.27 -4.83
CA TRP A 96 -2.80 0.67 -5.73
C TRP A 96 -1.52 1.28 -5.13
N LEU A 97 -1.51 1.53 -3.82
CA LEU A 97 -0.32 1.94 -3.10
C LEU A 97 0.77 0.85 -3.20
N PHE A 98 0.41 -0.41 -2.99
CA PHE A 98 1.35 -1.53 -3.08
C PHE A 98 1.90 -1.72 -4.49
N LEU A 99 1.03 -1.85 -5.49
CA LEU A 99 1.45 -2.03 -6.89
C LEU A 99 2.30 -0.84 -7.37
N GLY A 100 1.93 0.38 -6.98
CA GLY A 100 2.72 1.57 -7.24
C GLY A 100 4.09 1.53 -6.55
N SER A 101 4.13 1.18 -5.27
CA SER A 101 5.41 1.04 -4.55
C SER A 101 6.33 -0.03 -5.17
N LEU A 102 5.75 -1.11 -5.69
CA LEU A 102 6.47 -2.19 -6.37
C LEU A 102 7.02 -1.74 -7.73
N LEU A 103 6.22 -1.03 -8.53
CA LEU A 103 6.69 -0.46 -9.79
C LEU A 103 7.82 0.53 -9.55
N GLY A 104 7.67 1.44 -8.60
CA GLY A 104 8.75 2.37 -8.26
C GLY A 104 9.97 1.69 -7.63
N PHE A 105 9.82 0.54 -6.97
CA PHE A 105 10.95 -0.28 -6.51
C PHE A 105 11.83 -0.71 -7.69
N PHE A 106 11.22 -1.17 -8.80
CA PHE A 106 11.95 -1.52 -10.01
C PHE A 106 12.58 -0.30 -10.70
N ILE A 107 11.87 0.84 -10.73
CA ILE A 107 12.41 2.10 -11.29
C ILE A 107 13.65 2.56 -10.49
N VAL A 108 13.58 2.49 -9.16
CA VAL A 108 14.68 2.88 -8.26
C VAL A 108 15.86 1.92 -8.35
N SER A 109 15.59 0.63 -8.52
CA SER A 109 16.60 -0.44 -8.60
C SER A 109 17.26 -0.54 -9.99
N GLY A 110 16.65 0.04 -11.01
CA GLY A 110 17.22 0.13 -12.35
C GLY A 110 18.59 0.82 -12.31
N ARG A 111 19.62 0.13 -12.81
CA ARG A 111 20.94 0.74 -13.00
C ARG A 111 20.88 1.71 -14.16
N ASP A 112 20.72 2.99 -13.86
CA ASP A 112 20.91 4.03 -14.86
C ASP A 112 22.41 4.08 -15.22
N LYS A 113 22.77 3.43 -16.33
CA LYS A 113 24.15 3.41 -16.86
C LYS A 113 24.56 4.74 -17.50
N THR A 114 23.61 5.68 -17.62
CA THR A 114 23.87 7.02 -18.15
C THR A 114 23.95 8.03 -17.00
N LYS A 115 24.68 9.14 -17.20
CA LYS A 115 24.78 10.28 -16.25
C LYS A 115 23.45 11.05 -16.10
N ARG A 116 22.32 10.34 -15.97
CA ARG A 116 20.94 10.82 -16.03
C ARG A 116 20.22 10.84 -14.67
N GLY A 117 20.96 10.74 -13.56
CA GLY A 117 20.41 10.76 -12.20
C GLY A 117 19.45 11.94 -11.92
N THR A 118 19.64 13.08 -12.58
CA THR A 118 18.71 14.22 -12.55
C THR A 118 17.30 13.89 -13.03
N TYR A 119 17.15 13.12 -14.12
CA TYR A 119 15.83 12.74 -14.64
C TYR A 119 15.12 11.78 -13.67
N GLN A 120 15.83 10.80 -13.14
CA GLN A 120 15.29 9.90 -12.12
C GLN A 120 14.79 10.66 -10.89
N GLY A 121 15.53 11.68 -10.43
CA GLY A 121 15.12 12.52 -9.30
C GLY A 121 13.77 13.20 -9.50
N TYR A 122 13.57 13.89 -10.63
CA TYR A 122 12.28 14.53 -10.91
C TYR A 122 11.16 13.52 -11.14
N THR A 123 11.42 12.43 -11.88
CA THR A 123 10.42 11.37 -12.10
C THR A 123 9.95 10.78 -10.78
N MET A 124 10.87 10.39 -9.90
CA MET A 124 10.52 9.79 -8.61
C MET A 124 9.84 10.78 -7.67
N PHE A 125 10.20 12.07 -7.72
CA PHE A 125 9.51 13.10 -6.94
C PHE A 125 8.02 13.17 -7.29
N PHE A 126 7.68 13.36 -8.57
CA PHE A 126 6.27 13.42 -8.99
C PHE A 126 5.55 12.08 -8.80
N TYR A 127 6.23 10.97 -9.02
CA TYR A 127 5.70 9.63 -8.77
C TYR A 127 5.29 9.45 -7.29
N LEU A 128 6.15 9.86 -6.36
CA LEU A 128 5.89 9.78 -4.93
C LEU A 128 4.75 10.69 -4.48
N LEU A 129 4.48 11.82 -5.14
CA LEU A 129 3.31 12.65 -4.81
C LEU A 129 1.99 11.89 -4.98
N VAL A 130 1.89 11.02 -5.99
CA VAL A 130 0.72 10.14 -6.18
C VAL A 130 0.64 9.08 -5.08
N GLN A 131 1.76 8.52 -4.66
CA GLN A 131 1.77 7.55 -3.56
C GLN A 131 1.41 8.22 -2.21
N ILE A 132 1.89 9.44 -1.99
CA ILE A 132 1.60 10.25 -0.80
C ILE A 132 0.11 10.58 -0.75
N SER A 133 -0.55 10.90 -1.87
CA SER A 133 -1.99 11.18 -1.87
C SER A 133 -2.81 9.94 -1.49
N LEU A 134 -2.46 8.76 -1.99
CA LEU A 134 -3.07 7.48 -1.56
C LEU A 134 -2.85 7.22 -0.07
N LEU A 135 -1.64 7.46 0.44
CA LEU A 135 -1.34 7.34 1.87
C LEU A 135 -2.17 8.30 2.72
N VAL A 136 -2.37 9.56 2.30
CA VAL A 136 -3.24 10.50 3.02
C VAL A 136 -4.68 9.98 3.10
N LEU A 137 -5.20 9.39 2.03
CA LEU A 137 -6.53 8.77 2.03
C LEU A 137 -6.60 7.59 3.00
N LEU A 138 -5.60 6.72 2.99
CA LEU A 138 -5.49 5.56 3.89
C LEU A 138 -5.30 5.96 5.36
N LEU A 139 -4.59 7.04 5.65
CA LEU A 139 -4.44 7.54 7.03
C LEU A 139 -5.75 8.14 7.55
N LYS A 140 -6.59 8.70 6.66
CA LYS A 140 -7.91 9.22 7.02
C LYS A 140 -8.97 8.12 7.16
N LYS A 141 -8.92 7.11 6.28
CA LYS A 141 -9.80 5.95 6.25
C LYS A 141 -8.93 4.69 6.18
N SER A 142 -8.54 4.22 7.36
CA SER A 142 -7.62 3.10 7.49
C SER A 142 -8.34 1.77 7.27
N PRO A 143 -7.77 0.85 6.47
CA PRO A 143 -8.29 -0.51 6.33
C PRO A 143 -8.15 -1.34 7.62
N PHE A 144 -7.43 -0.82 8.63
CA PHE A 144 -7.23 -1.47 9.92
C PHE A 144 -8.16 -0.90 11.01
N SER A 145 -9.27 -0.23 10.65
CA SER A 145 -10.26 0.23 11.62
C SER A 145 -10.91 -0.95 12.34
N LEU A 146 -11.17 -0.76 13.64
CA LEU A 146 -11.75 -1.75 14.53
C LEU A 146 -13.23 -1.49 14.72
N LEU A 147 -14.02 -2.56 14.77
CA LEU A 147 -15.38 -2.51 15.28
C LEU A 147 -15.36 -2.40 16.81
N PRO A 148 -16.36 -1.73 17.42
CA PRO A 148 -16.47 -1.62 18.88
C PRO A 148 -16.77 -2.99 19.53
N ASP A 149 -17.54 -3.84 18.84
CA ASP A 149 -17.84 -5.21 19.25
C ASP A 149 -17.32 -6.16 18.18
N VAL A 150 -16.74 -7.30 18.60
CA VAL A 150 -16.20 -8.32 17.69
C VAL A 150 -17.32 -9.27 17.27
N PRO A 151 -17.73 -9.27 15.99
CA PRO A 151 -18.76 -10.18 15.51
C PRO A 151 -18.20 -11.60 15.33
N VAL A 152 -19.08 -12.60 15.48
CA VAL A 152 -18.74 -14.03 15.32
C VAL A 152 -18.63 -14.41 13.84
N GLU A 153 -19.33 -13.69 12.97
CA GLU A 153 -19.29 -13.88 11.52
C GLU A 153 -19.22 -12.57 10.76
N GLY A 154 -18.67 -12.65 9.55
CA GLY A 154 -18.62 -11.55 8.61
C GLY A 154 -19.90 -11.42 7.76
N GLY A 155 -20.18 -10.20 7.30
CA GLY A 155 -21.32 -9.89 6.43
C GLY A 155 -21.22 -10.51 5.03
N GLY A 156 -20.06 -11.04 4.67
CA GLY A 156 -19.81 -11.65 3.37
C GLY A 156 -19.54 -10.63 2.27
N LEU A 157 -19.05 -11.13 1.13
CA LEU A 157 -18.81 -10.33 -0.05
C LEU A 157 -20.15 -10.06 -0.75
N HIS A 158 -20.38 -8.82 -1.17
CA HIS A 158 -21.60 -8.44 -1.87
C HIS A 158 -21.87 -9.38 -3.06
N PRO A 159 -23.09 -9.92 -3.24
CA PRO A 159 -23.35 -10.96 -4.25
C PRO A 159 -22.97 -10.57 -5.68
N LEU A 160 -23.02 -9.28 -6.01
CA LEU A 160 -22.61 -8.76 -7.31
C LEU A 160 -21.10 -8.84 -7.57
N LEU A 161 -20.28 -9.02 -6.53
CA LEU A 161 -18.83 -9.19 -6.63
C LEU A 161 -18.44 -10.67 -6.63
N GLN A 162 -19.40 -11.60 -6.55
CA GLN A 162 -19.15 -13.04 -6.64
C GLN A 162 -19.21 -13.52 -8.09
N ASP A 163 -18.40 -12.91 -8.95
CA ASP A 163 -18.24 -13.33 -10.34
C ASP A 163 -16.76 -13.53 -10.69
N PHE A 164 -16.50 -14.14 -11.84
CA PHE A 164 -15.14 -14.50 -12.27
C PHE A 164 -14.23 -13.28 -12.46
N TRP A 165 -14.77 -12.13 -12.83
CA TRP A 165 -14.01 -10.90 -13.07
C TRP A 165 -13.48 -10.29 -11.79
N MET A 166 -14.15 -10.52 -10.66
CA MET A 166 -13.66 -10.05 -9.37
C MET A 166 -12.34 -10.72 -8.97
N VAL A 167 -12.11 -11.96 -9.40
CA VAL A 167 -10.95 -12.78 -9.01
C VAL A 167 -9.69 -12.46 -9.84
N ILE A 168 -9.84 -11.87 -11.03
CA ILE A 168 -8.75 -11.56 -11.98
C ILE A 168 -8.29 -10.12 -11.82
#